data_AF-V8N8Y4-F1
#
_entry.id   AF-V8N8Y4-F1
#
_cell.length_a   1.000
_cell.length_b   1.000
_cell.length_c   1.000
_cell.angle_alpha   90.00
_cell.angle_beta   90.00
_cell.angle_gamma   90.00
#
_symmetry.space_group_name_H-M   'P 1'
#
loop_
_entity.id
_entity.type
_entity.pdbx_description
1 polymer ?
#
loop_
_entity_poly.entity_id
_entity_poly.type
_entity_poly.pdbx_seq_one_letter_code
_entity_poly.pdbx_strand_id
1 'polypeptide(L)'
;MNELYFFSPSGKLVQIEYALAAVAAGAPSVGIKAANGVVLATEKKQKSILYDERSVHKVEPITKHIGLVYSGMGPDYRVLVHRARKLAQQYYLVYHEPIPTAQLVQRIASVMQEYTQSGYNEDLELEDAIHTAILTLKESFEGQMTEDNIEVGICNEAGFRRLTPTEVKDYLAAIA
;
A
#
# COMPACT_ATOMS: atom_id res chain seq x y z
N MET A 1 -18.31 -7.90 -20.85
CA MET A 1 -17.92 -6.66 -21.55
C MET A 1 -17.10 -5.87 -20.54
N ASN A 2 -15.80 -5.71 -20.80
CA ASN A 2 -14.72 -5.55 -19.81
C ASN A 2 -14.79 -4.20 -19.08
N GLU A 3 -14.85 -4.21 -17.76
CA GLU A 3 -15.18 -3.01 -16.95
C GLU A 3 -14.03 -2.36 -16.15
N LEU A 4 -12.76 -2.82 -16.23
CA LEU A 4 -11.73 -2.32 -15.29
C LEU A 4 -10.47 -1.67 -15.91
N TYR A 5 -10.21 -1.85 -17.21
CA TYR A 5 -9.30 -0.98 -17.98
C TYR A 5 -10.09 -0.07 -18.93
N PHE A 6 -11.07 0.65 -18.38
CA PHE A 6 -11.74 1.67 -19.16
C PHE A 6 -10.84 2.89 -19.27
N PHE A 7 -10.14 2.98 -20.40
CA PHE A 7 -9.75 4.29 -20.89
C PHE A 7 -11.04 5.06 -21.15
N SER A 8 -11.24 6.15 -20.42
CA SER A 8 -12.28 7.12 -20.77
C SER A 8 -12.17 7.47 -22.27
N PRO A 9 -13.24 7.97 -22.91
CA PRO A 9 -13.15 8.49 -24.28
C PRO A 9 -12.02 9.51 -24.49
N SER A 10 -11.51 10.11 -23.40
CA SER A 10 -10.35 11.00 -23.37
C SER A 10 -8.97 10.32 -23.20
N GLY A 11 -8.89 8.99 -23.16
CA GLY A 11 -7.63 8.25 -23.02
C GLY A 11 -7.05 8.20 -21.61
N LYS A 12 -7.86 8.45 -20.58
CA LYS A 12 -7.44 8.39 -19.17
C LYS A 12 -7.97 7.15 -18.45
N LEU A 13 -7.16 6.57 -17.57
CA LEU A 13 -7.48 5.37 -16.80
C LEU A 13 -8.32 5.74 -15.56
N VAL A 14 -9.58 5.32 -15.54
CA VAL A 14 -10.57 5.79 -14.56
C VAL A 14 -10.21 5.39 -13.12
N GLN A 15 -9.54 4.26 -12.91
CA GLN A 15 -9.06 3.84 -11.57
C GLN A 15 -8.07 4.85 -10.96
N ILE A 16 -7.22 5.49 -11.78
CA ILE A 16 -6.28 6.52 -11.32
C ILE A 16 -7.04 7.76 -10.84
N GLU A 17 -8.12 8.13 -11.52
CA GLU A 17 -8.95 9.29 -11.12
C GLU A 17 -9.62 9.03 -9.74
N TYR A 18 -10.09 7.82 -9.47
CA TYR A 18 -10.60 7.45 -8.13
C TYR A 18 -9.51 7.48 -7.05
N ALA A 19 -8.33 6.95 -7.34
CA ALA A 19 -7.20 7.00 -6.42
C ALA A 19 -6.78 8.46 -6.12
N LEU A 20 -6.76 9.33 -7.14
CA LEU A 20 -6.47 10.77 -6.98
C LEU A 20 -7.53 11.46 -6.12
N ALA A 21 -8.81 11.12 -6.28
CA ALA A 21 -9.87 11.63 -5.41
C ALA A 21 -9.68 11.21 -3.94
N ALA A 22 -9.25 9.97 -3.68
CA ALA A 22 -8.93 9.50 -2.34
C ALA A 22 -7.73 10.25 -1.73
N VAL A 23 -6.71 10.58 -2.53
CA VAL A 23 -5.57 11.42 -2.10
C VAL A 23 -6.02 12.84 -1.76
N ALA A 24 -6.93 13.41 -2.55
CA ALA A 24 -7.49 14.75 -2.31
C ALA A 24 -8.32 14.83 -1.02
N ALA A 25 -8.97 13.74 -0.61
CA ALA A 25 -9.65 13.62 0.68
C ALA A 25 -8.69 13.38 1.85
N GLY A 26 -7.42 13.08 1.58
CA GLY A 26 -6.38 12.85 2.57
C GLY A 26 -5.90 14.13 3.26
N ALA A 27 -5.31 13.97 4.46
CA ALA A 27 -4.72 15.09 5.17
C ALA A 27 -3.46 15.61 4.45
N PRO A 28 -3.36 16.93 4.20
CA PRO A 28 -2.33 17.54 3.36
C PRO A 28 -0.92 17.29 3.91
N SER A 29 0.02 17.18 2.98
CA SER A 29 1.46 17.06 3.27
C SER A 29 2.24 17.99 2.35
N VAL A 30 3.33 18.55 2.87
CA VAL A 30 4.20 19.49 2.15
C VAL A 30 5.66 19.14 2.36
N GLY A 31 6.45 19.28 1.30
CA GLY A 31 7.91 19.16 1.32
C GLY A 31 8.56 20.43 0.77
N ILE A 32 9.47 21.04 1.51
CA ILE A 32 10.18 22.25 1.08
C ILE A 32 11.68 21.97 1.06
N LYS A 33 12.31 22.15 -0.11
CA LYS A 33 13.76 22.15 -0.25
C LYS A 33 14.29 23.54 0.12
N ALA A 34 15.13 23.59 1.15
CA ALA A 34 15.92 24.77 1.51
C ALA A 34 17.35 24.65 0.96
N ALA A 35 18.14 25.73 1.06
CA ALA A 35 19.54 25.72 0.65
C ALA A 35 20.39 24.72 1.46
N ASN A 36 20.00 24.45 2.71
CA ASN A 36 20.75 23.64 3.68
C ASN A 36 20.03 22.35 4.09
N GLY A 37 18.92 21.98 3.45
CA GLY A 37 18.17 20.79 3.83
C GLY A 37 16.78 20.71 3.22
N VAL A 38 15.97 19.82 3.78
CA VAL A 38 14.58 19.60 3.37
C VAL A 38 13.70 19.53 4.60
N VAL A 39 12.52 20.14 4.54
CA VAL A 39 11.48 20.04 5.57
C VAL A 39 10.32 19.23 5.00
N LEU A 40 9.83 18.28 5.79
CA LEU A 40 8.57 17.57 5.54
C LEU A 40 7.60 17.92 6.66
N ALA A 41 6.39 18.32 6.30
CA ALA A 41 5.33 18.61 7.25
C ALA A 41 4.01 18.03 6.76
N THR A 42 3.15 17.62 7.68
CA THR A 42 1.87 16.98 7.35
C THR A 42 0.86 17.20 8.44
N GLU A 43 -0.40 17.37 8.05
CA GLU A 43 -1.49 17.41 9.02
C GLU A 43 -1.75 15.99 9.55
N LYS A 44 -1.79 15.89 10.89
CA LYS A 44 -2.22 14.70 11.61
C LYS A 44 -3.57 14.99 12.26
N LYS A 45 -4.66 14.72 11.53
CA LYS A 45 -6.02 14.93 12.02
C LYS A 45 -6.52 13.70 12.78
N GLN A 46 -6.88 13.85 14.05
CA GLN A 46 -7.49 12.79 14.86
C GLN A 46 -8.99 13.02 15.03
N LYS A 47 -9.76 11.93 14.97
CA LYS A 47 -11.23 11.98 15.10
C LYS A 47 -11.70 11.96 16.56
N SER A 48 -10.85 11.55 17.50
CA SER A 48 -11.21 11.37 18.90
C SER A 48 -10.05 11.75 19.83
N ILE A 49 -10.38 12.29 21.00
CA ILE A 49 -9.46 12.58 22.09
C ILE A 49 -8.93 11.31 22.78
N LEU A 50 -9.58 10.17 22.55
CA LEU A 50 -9.13 8.87 23.06
C LEU A 50 -7.99 8.28 22.23
N TYR A 51 -7.65 8.94 21.12
CA TYR A 51 -6.60 8.48 20.23
C TYR A 51 -5.23 8.82 20.79
N ASP A 52 -4.34 7.82 20.86
CA ASP A 52 -2.95 8.10 21.20
C ASP A 52 -2.23 8.77 20.03
N GLU A 53 -2.07 10.09 20.11
CA GLU A 53 -1.36 10.90 19.14
C GLU A 53 0.13 10.56 19.00
N ARG A 54 0.70 9.69 19.82
CA ARG A 54 2.09 9.25 19.65
C ARG A 54 2.21 7.94 18.87
N SER A 55 1.12 7.19 18.74
CA SER A 55 1.11 5.87 18.10
C SER A 55 1.16 5.90 16.57
N VAL A 56 0.80 7.02 15.94
CA VAL A 56 0.75 7.12 14.47
C VAL A 56 1.68 8.19 13.94
N HIS A 57 2.64 7.77 13.14
CA HIS A 57 3.52 8.67 12.42
C HIS A 57 3.08 8.73 10.96
N LYS A 58 3.18 9.92 10.36
CA LYS A 58 2.99 10.11 8.91
C LYS A 58 4.29 10.47 8.20
N VAL A 59 5.27 10.97 8.96
CA VAL A 59 6.63 11.25 8.51
C VAL A 59 7.50 10.12 9.04
N GLU A 60 7.99 9.29 8.14
CA GLU A 60 8.70 8.05 8.44
C GLU A 60 10.16 8.14 8.00
N PRO A 61 11.13 7.79 8.87
CA PRO A 61 12.52 7.65 8.45
C PRO A 61 12.68 6.37 7.60
N ILE A 62 13.27 6.50 6.42
CA ILE A 62 13.61 5.36 5.55
C ILE A 62 15.08 4.98 5.72
N THR A 63 15.96 5.99 5.69
CA THR A 63 17.40 5.85 5.98
C THR A 63 17.84 6.99 6.90
N LYS A 64 19.14 7.06 7.23
CA LYS A 64 19.71 8.17 8.00
C LYS A 64 19.54 9.55 7.32
N HIS A 65 19.31 9.60 6.01
CA HIS A 65 19.29 10.83 5.19
C HIS A 65 18.05 10.93 4.28
N ILE A 66 17.11 9.97 4.37
CA ILE A 66 15.86 9.98 3.61
C ILE A 66 14.67 9.78 4.56
N GLY A 67 13.74 10.73 4.51
CA GLY A 67 12.41 10.62 5.10
C GLY A 67 11.33 10.52 4.03
N LEU A 68 10.20 9.91 4.38
CA LEU A 68 9.02 9.77 3.53
C LEU A 68 7.80 10.33 4.26
N VAL A 69 6.93 11.01 3.52
CA VAL A 69 5.62 11.46 4.00
C VAL A 69 4.55 11.14 2.96
N TYR A 70 3.33 10.86 3.39
CA TYR A 70 2.22 10.49 2.50
C TYR A 70 0.96 11.35 2.71
N SER A 71 0.14 11.41 1.67
CA SER A 71 -1.25 11.90 1.72
C SER A 71 -2.18 10.82 1.15
N GLY A 72 -3.40 10.73 1.67
CA GLY A 72 -4.38 9.72 1.27
C GLY A 72 -4.51 8.58 2.29
N MET A 73 -4.55 7.34 1.80
CA MET A 73 -4.86 6.15 2.61
C MET A 73 -3.68 5.69 3.48
N GLY A 74 -3.97 5.51 4.78
CA GLY A 74 -2.99 5.10 5.80
C GLY A 74 -2.43 3.67 5.65
N PRO A 75 -3.25 2.65 5.34
CA PRO A 75 -2.72 1.29 5.17
C PRO A 75 -1.74 1.16 4.00
N ASP A 76 -2.07 1.75 2.85
CA ASP A 76 -1.31 1.62 1.62
C ASP A 76 0.11 2.20 1.74
N TYR A 77 0.26 3.34 2.43
CA TYR A 77 1.59 3.94 2.58
C TYR A 77 2.51 3.09 3.49
N ARG A 78 1.97 2.34 4.45
CA ARG A 78 2.80 1.49 5.34
C ARG A 78 3.54 0.42 4.53
N VAL A 79 2.86 -0.17 3.54
CA VAL A 79 3.46 -1.12 2.59
C VAL A 79 4.62 -0.45 1.84
N LEU A 80 4.40 0.76 1.33
CA LEU A 80 5.41 1.52 0.61
C LEU A 80 6.61 1.89 1.49
N VAL A 81 6.40 2.26 2.75
CA VAL A 81 7.48 2.54 3.71
C VAL A 81 8.30 1.28 3.99
N HIS A 82 7.65 0.15 4.21
CA HIS A 82 8.35 -1.12 4.44
C HIS A 82 9.19 -1.51 3.21
N ARG A 83 8.60 -1.40 2.02
CA ARG A 83 9.29 -1.68 0.76
C ARG A 83 10.45 -0.73 0.52
N ALA A 84 10.28 0.57 0.77
CA ALA A 84 11.33 1.57 0.66
C ALA A 84 12.53 1.25 1.57
N ARG A 85 12.27 0.88 2.83
CA ARG A 85 13.32 0.46 3.77
C ARG A 85 14.06 -0.78 3.27
N LYS A 86 13.34 -1.80 2.81
CA LYS A 86 13.93 -3.03 2.26
C LYS A 86 14.80 -2.74 1.03
N LEU A 87 14.31 -1.95 0.09
CA LEU A 87 15.04 -1.56 -1.13
C LEU A 87 16.31 -0.77 -0.80
N ALA A 88 16.24 0.15 0.16
CA ALA A 88 17.41 0.93 0.60
C ALA A 88 18.48 0.04 1.25
N GLN A 89 18.08 -0.92 2.09
CA GLN A 89 19.02 -1.88 2.70
C GLN A 89 19.63 -2.83 1.68
N GLN A 90 18.83 -3.34 0.74
CA GLN A 90 19.32 -4.19 -0.35
C GLN A 90 20.37 -3.46 -1.20
N TYR A 91 20.13 -2.18 -1.53
CA TYR A 91 21.11 -1.36 -2.25
C TYR A 91 22.42 -1.24 -1.45
N TYR A 92 22.32 -0.93 -0.15
CA TYR A 92 23.49 -0.81 0.71
C TYR A 92 24.28 -2.12 0.84
N LEU A 93 23.60 -3.27 0.88
CA LEU A 93 24.26 -4.58 0.93
C LEU A 93 25.08 -4.89 -0.33
N VAL A 94 24.64 -4.39 -1.50
CA VAL A 94 25.30 -4.66 -2.79
C VAL A 94 26.41 -3.65 -3.06
N TYR A 95 26.16 -2.37 -2.82
CA TYR A 95 27.07 -1.29 -3.23
C TYR A 95 27.85 -0.69 -2.05
N HIS A 96 27.52 -1.04 -0.81
CA HIS A 96 28.10 -0.49 0.41
C HIS A 96 27.99 1.04 0.55
N GLU A 97 27.08 1.64 -0.23
CA GLU A 97 26.82 3.07 -0.25
C GLU A 97 25.34 3.36 -0.01
N PRO A 98 24.99 4.52 0.57
CA PRO A 98 23.60 4.88 0.74
C PRO A 98 22.90 5.10 -0.60
N ILE A 99 21.67 4.58 -0.72
CA ILE A 99 20.90 4.73 -1.96
C ILE A 99 20.64 6.22 -2.26
N PRO A 100 20.90 6.69 -3.49
CA PRO A 100 20.51 8.03 -3.90
C PRO A 100 18.98 8.21 -3.86
N THR A 101 18.49 9.34 -3.36
CA THR A 101 17.05 9.62 -3.24
C THR A 101 16.30 9.41 -4.55
N ALA A 102 16.87 9.86 -5.67
CA ALA A 102 16.26 9.69 -6.99
C ALA A 102 16.07 8.20 -7.37
N GLN A 103 17.04 7.33 -7.06
CA GLN A 103 16.90 5.90 -7.33
C GLN A 103 15.86 5.24 -6.43
N LEU A 104 15.80 5.62 -5.16
CA LEU A 104 14.78 5.10 -4.25
C LEU A 104 13.37 5.49 -4.72
N VAL A 105 13.17 6.75 -5.13
CA VAL A 105 11.90 7.22 -5.69
C VAL A 105 11.51 6.44 -6.94
N GLN A 106 12.45 6.22 -7.88
CA GLN A 106 12.19 5.42 -9.08
C GLN A 106 11.76 3.99 -8.74
N ARG A 107 12.47 3.31 -7.82
CA ARG A 107 12.12 1.93 -7.43
C ARG A 107 10.76 1.84 -6.74
N ILE A 108 10.43 2.80 -5.88
CA ILE A 108 9.11 2.86 -5.23
C ILE A 108 8.02 3.14 -6.27
N ALA A 109 8.26 4.02 -7.23
CA ALA A 109 7.31 4.29 -8.31
C ALA A 109 7.04 3.04 -9.16
N SER A 110 8.07 2.22 -9.45
CA SER A 110 7.88 0.93 -10.11
C SER A 110 7.01 -0.04 -9.29
N VAL A 111 7.17 -0.07 -7.97
CA VAL A 111 6.31 -0.86 -7.07
C VAL A 111 4.87 -0.37 -7.12
N MET A 112 4.64 0.95 -7.08
CA MET A 112 3.29 1.53 -7.21
C MET A 112 2.65 1.18 -8.57
N GLN A 113 3.45 1.21 -9.64
CA GLN A 113 3.00 0.84 -10.97
C GLN A 113 2.64 -0.64 -11.04
N GLU A 114 3.42 -1.51 -10.41
CA GLU A 114 3.11 -2.94 -10.30
C GLU A 114 1.75 -3.14 -9.63
N TYR A 115 1.47 -2.55 -8.47
CA TYR A 115 0.14 -2.66 -7.83
C TYR A 115 -1.02 -2.12 -8.70
N THR A 116 -0.75 -1.20 -9.63
CA THR A 116 -1.76 -0.69 -10.58
C THR A 116 -1.99 -1.67 -11.76
N GLN A 117 -1.02 -2.55 -12.05
CA GLN A 117 -1.01 -3.43 -13.22
C GLN A 117 -1.15 -4.92 -12.87
N SER A 118 -0.74 -5.35 -11.68
CA SER A 118 -0.66 -6.75 -11.24
C SER A 118 -1.95 -7.24 -10.57
N GLY A 119 -2.86 -6.34 -10.20
CA GLY A 119 -4.10 -6.67 -9.51
C GLY A 119 -5.19 -7.29 -10.40
N TYR A 120 -4.97 -7.43 -11.72
CA TYR A 120 -6.02 -7.89 -12.61
C TYR A 120 -5.50 -8.69 -13.80
N ASN A 121 -5.85 -9.97 -13.80
CA ASN A 121 -5.91 -10.84 -14.98
C ASN A 121 -7.39 -10.94 -15.39
N GLU A 122 -7.74 -10.81 -16.67
CA GLU A 122 -9.12 -11.00 -17.14
C GLU A 122 -9.63 -12.43 -16.88
N ASP A 123 -8.70 -13.38 -16.74
CA ASP A 123 -8.95 -14.77 -16.40
C ASP A 123 -8.67 -15.06 -14.91
N LEU A 124 -8.65 -14.04 -14.03
CA LEU A 124 -8.39 -14.24 -12.60
C LEU A 124 -9.52 -15.06 -11.97
N GLU A 125 -9.23 -16.32 -11.65
CA GLU A 125 -10.17 -17.19 -10.96
C GLU A 125 -10.42 -16.69 -9.54
N LEU A 126 -11.58 -17.04 -8.98
CA LEU A 126 -11.96 -16.61 -7.63
C LEU A 126 -10.92 -17.05 -6.57
N GLU A 127 -10.27 -18.18 -6.79
CA GLU A 127 -9.22 -18.71 -5.92
C GLU A 127 -7.96 -17.84 -5.92
N ASP A 128 -7.51 -17.41 -7.10
CA ASP A 128 -6.37 -16.49 -7.25
C ASP A 128 -6.70 -15.10 -6.69
N ALA A 129 -7.96 -14.66 -6.82
CA ALA A 129 -8.44 -13.41 -6.23
C ALA A 129 -8.42 -13.44 -4.69
N ILE A 130 -8.84 -14.56 -4.09
CA ILE A 130 -8.75 -14.77 -2.63
C ILE A 130 -7.29 -14.74 -2.19
N HIS A 131 -6.41 -15.46 -2.89
CA HIS A 131 -4.99 -15.49 -2.58
C HIS A 131 -4.36 -14.09 -2.63
N THR A 132 -4.63 -13.35 -3.71
CA THR A 132 -4.12 -11.98 -3.90
C THR A 132 -4.63 -11.03 -2.82
N ALA A 133 -5.92 -11.12 -2.46
CA ALA A 133 -6.52 -10.29 -1.42
C ALA A 133 -5.88 -10.53 -0.05
N ILE A 134 -5.68 -11.80 0.32
CA ILE A 134 -5.06 -12.17 1.61
C ILE A 134 -3.58 -11.77 1.63
N LEU A 135 -2.84 -11.99 0.54
CA LEU A 135 -1.44 -11.57 0.43
C LEU A 135 -1.29 -10.04 0.56
N THR A 136 -2.14 -9.29 -0.14
CA THR A 136 -2.16 -7.82 -0.07
C THR A 136 -2.44 -7.35 1.35
N LEU A 137 -3.42 -7.99 2.01
CA LEU A 137 -3.73 -7.68 3.40
C LEU A 137 -2.52 -8.01 4.30
N LYS A 138 -1.84 -9.15 4.09
CA LYS A 138 -0.66 -9.60 4.85
C LYS A 138 0.49 -8.60 4.80
N GLU A 139 0.71 -7.96 3.66
CA GLU A 139 1.77 -6.95 3.51
C GLU A 139 1.51 -5.68 4.33
N SER A 140 0.25 -5.39 4.67
CA SER A 140 -0.18 -4.18 5.39
C SER A 140 -0.55 -4.41 6.87
N PHE A 141 -0.59 -5.69 7.30
CA PHE A 141 -1.05 -6.13 8.60
C PHE A 141 0.07 -6.14 9.63
N GLU A 142 -0.19 -5.56 10.80
CA GLU A 142 0.79 -5.49 11.88
C GLU A 142 0.64 -6.72 12.79
N GLY A 143 1.65 -7.60 12.79
CA GLY A 143 1.65 -8.84 13.57
C GLY A 143 1.34 -10.08 12.73
N GLN A 144 1.05 -11.20 13.39
CA GLN A 144 0.74 -12.45 12.72
C GLN A 144 -0.75 -12.50 12.34
N MET A 145 -1.03 -12.78 11.06
CA MET A 145 -2.38 -13.11 10.62
C MET A 145 -2.78 -14.51 11.05
N THR A 146 -3.99 -14.64 11.55
CA THR A 146 -4.60 -15.90 12.01
C THR A 146 -6.06 -15.93 11.57
N GLU A 147 -6.65 -17.13 11.54
CA GLU A 147 -8.06 -17.33 11.23
C GLU A 147 -9.01 -16.54 12.13
N ASP A 148 -8.57 -16.19 13.35
CA ASP A 148 -9.36 -15.43 14.32
C ASP A 148 -9.30 -13.90 14.13
N ASN A 149 -8.35 -13.39 13.34
CA ASN A 149 -8.10 -11.95 13.22
C ASN A 149 -8.31 -11.37 11.82
N ILE A 150 -8.72 -12.21 10.86
CA ILE A 150 -9.15 -11.79 9.54
C ILE A 150 -10.44 -12.52 9.12
N GLU A 151 -11.29 -11.84 8.35
CA GLU A 151 -12.47 -12.43 7.72
C GLU A 151 -12.41 -12.18 6.21
N VAL A 152 -12.84 -13.16 5.41
CA VAL A 152 -12.89 -13.04 3.95
C VAL A 152 -14.30 -13.37 3.47
N GLY A 153 -14.88 -12.48 2.66
CA GLY A 153 -16.17 -12.69 1.99
C GLY A 153 -15.96 -12.90 0.49
N ILE A 154 -16.67 -13.86 -0.07
CA ILE A 154 -16.67 -14.13 -1.51
C ILE A 154 -18.10 -14.02 -2.05
N CYS A 155 -18.24 -13.61 -3.31
CA CYS A 155 -19.52 -13.58 -4.00
C CYS A 155 -19.33 -14.14 -5.41
N ASN A 156 -20.17 -15.10 -5.80
CA ASN A 156 -20.22 -15.64 -7.16
C ASN A 156 -21.69 -15.82 -7.58
N GLU A 157 -21.94 -16.56 -8.66
CA GLU A 157 -23.31 -16.84 -9.13
C GLU A 157 -24.20 -17.54 -8.08
N ALA A 158 -23.61 -18.24 -7.11
CA ALA A 158 -24.32 -18.87 -6.00
C ALA A 158 -24.63 -17.89 -4.83
N GLY A 159 -24.22 -16.63 -4.95
CA GLY A 159 -24.44 -15.58 -3.96
C GLY A 159 -23.22 -15.31 -3.08
N PHE A 160 -23.43 -14.50 -2.04
CA PHE A 160 -22.41 -14.10 -1.09
C PHE A 160 -22.27 -15.11 0.05
N ARG A 161 -21.03 -15.47 0.39
CA ARG A 161 -20.71 -16.24 1.62
C ARG A 161 -19.41 -15.74 2.26
N ARG A 162 -19.28 -15.94 3.56
CA ARG A 162 -17.98 -15.79 4.25
C ARG A 162 -17.22 -17.11 4.19
N LEU A 163 -15.91 -17.04 4.06
CA LEU A 163 -15.03 -18.19 4.26
C LEU A 163 -15.07 -18.59 5.74
N THR A 164 -15.02 -19.89 6.00
CA THR A 164 -14.89 -20.45 7.33
C THR A 164 -13.48 -20.23 7.88
N PRO A 165 -13.29 -20.22 9.23
CA PRO A 165 -11.95 -20.12 9.82
C PRO A 165 -10.97 -21.16 9.28
N THR A 166 -11.45 -22.37 8.99
CA THR A 166 -10.65 -23.43 8.37
C THR A 166 -10.17 -23.05 6.97
N GLU A 167 -11.08 -22.58 6.09
CA GLU A 167 -10.70 -22.12 4.74
C GLU A 167 -9.69 -20.97 4.80
N VAL A 168 -9.92 -20.00 5.70
CA VAL A 168 -9.00 -18.87 5.91
C VAL A 168 -7.62 -19.36 6.36
N LYS A 169 -7.56 -20.32 7.28
CA LYS A 169 -6.31 -20.94 7.75
C LYS A 169 -5.56 -21.64 6.62
N ASP A 170 -6.27 -22.36 5.76
CA ASP A 170 -5.66 -23.06 4.61
C ASP A 170 -5.05 -22.06 3.62
N TYR A 171 -5.76 -20.97 3.30
CA TYR A 171 -5.21 -19.90 2.47
C TYR A 171 -4.02 -19.19 3.13
N LEU A 172 -4.06 -18.91 4.43
CA LEU A 172 -2.94 -18.33 5.16
C LEU A 172 -1.69 -19.23 5.15
N ALA A 173 -1.89 -20.56 5.22
CA ALA A 173 -0.81 -21.55 5.13
C ALA A 173 -0.22 -21.63 3.71
N ALA A 174 -1.04 -21.47 2.67
CA ALA A 174 -0.58 -21.44 1.29
C ALA A 174 0.25 -20.18 0.94
N ILE A 175 0.13 -19.12 1.73
CA ILE A 175 0.85 -17.84 1.58
C ILE A 175 2.08 -17.75 2.51
N ALA A 176 2.34 -18.79 3.32
CA ALA A 176 3.42 -18.82 4.32
C ALA A 176 4.82 -18.98 3.70
#